data_AF-A0A6M2DQN1-F1
#
_entry.id   AF-A0A6M2DQN1-F1
#
_cell.length_a   1.000
_cell.length_b   1.000
_cell.length_c   1.000
_cell.angle_alpha   90.00
_cell.angle_beta   90.00
_cell.angle_gamma   90.00
#
_symmetry.space_group_name_H-M   'P 1'
#
loop_
_entity.id
_entity.type
_entity.pdbx_description
1 polymer ?
#
loop_
_entity_poly.entity_id
_entity_poly.type
_entity_poly.pdbx_seq_one_letter_code
_entity_poly.pdbx_strand_id
1 'polypeptide(L)'
;LVFDFRLVQKMVQRICIKFCMKNNLKCADAFRMLTVAYGEATLNKSNVYRYTYIHITYIHIYIYTYIHIYIYTYIHIYIYTYTHTYTYTHTYTHTYTYTYTYTYTYTYTYIHTHIYIHIHIHIHIHIHIHIHIHIHIHIHIHIHIHTHTHTHTHTHTHTHTHTHTHTHTHT
;
A
#
# COMPACT_ATOMS: atom_id res chain seq x y z
N LEU A 1 16.56 47.91 56.84
CA LEU A 1 15.21 47.80 57.45
C LEU A 1 14.16 48.66 56.74
N VAL A 2 14.28 49.99 56.69
CA VAL A 2 13.26 50.88 56.05
C VAL A 2 13.10 50.67 54.53
N PHE A 3 14.19 50.40 53.81
CA PHE A 3 14.16 50.17 52.35
C PHE A 3 13.41 48.88 51.97
N ASP A 4 13.54 47.86 52.81
CA ASP A 4 12.90 46.56 52.65
C ASP A 4 11.38 46.69 52.82
N PHE A 5 10.95 47.43 53.84
CA PHE A 5 9.53 47.66 54.12
C PHE A 5 8.78 48.36 52.97
N ARG A 6 9.36 49.41 52.38
CA ARG A 6 8.77 50.09 51.21
C ARG A 6 8.69 49.19 49.98
N LEU A 7 9.67 48.30 49.79
CA LEU A 7 9.68 47.36 48.67
C LEU A 7 8.58 46.31 48.83
N VAL A 8 8.47 45.74 50.04
CA VAL A 8 7.41 44.80 50.43
C VAL A 8 6.03 45.44 50.23
N GLN A 9 5.83 46.69 50.69
CA GLN A 9 4.56 47.39 50.55
C GLN A 9 4.16 47.59 49.08
N LYS A 10 5.10 47.96 48.20
CA LYS A 10 4.87 48.04 46.75
C LYS A 10 4.53 46.67 46.14
N MET A 11 5.14 45.59 46.63
CA MET A 11 4.87 44.23 46.18
C MET A 11 3.44 43.79 46.56
N VAL A 12 3.01 44.05 47.80
CA VAL A 12 1.65 43.75 48.27
C VAL A 12 0.61 44.52 47.47
N GLN A 13 0.82 45.82 47.21
CA GLN A 13 -0.11 46.61 46.38
C GLN A 13 -0.24 46.05 44.96
N ARG A 14 0.86 45.54 44.34
CA ARG A 14 0.78 44.87 43.03
C ARG A 14 -0.04 43.58 43.07
N ILE A 15 0.05 42.81 44.17
CA ILE A 15 -0.76 41.61 44.38
C ILE A 15 -2.24 41.99 44.50
N CYS A 16 -2.57 43.03 45.25
CA CYS A 16 -3.94 43.56 45.34
C CYS A 16 -4.46 43.99 43.96
N ILE A 17 -3.66 44.66 43.13
CA ILE A 17 -4.06 45.03 41.75
C ILE A 17 -4.40 43.77 40.94
N LYS A 18 -3.55 42.74 40.97
CA LYS A 18 -3.82 41.46 40.28
C LYS A 18 -5.12 40.81 40.77
N PHE A 19 -5.34 40.80 42.08
CA PHE A 19 -6.58 40.29 42.68
C PHE A 19 -7.80 41.07 42.19
N CYS A 20 -7.73 42.40 42.18
CA CYS A 20 -8.83 43.23 41.70
C CYS A 20 -9.17 42.96 40.22
N MET A 21 -8.15 42.84 39.36
CA MET A 21 -8.33 42.52 37.95
C MET A 21 -8.95 41.14 37.74
N LYS A 22 -8.57 40.14 38.56
CA LYS A 22 -9.15 38.79 38.51
C LYS A 22 -10.64 38.76 38.91
N ASN A 23 -11.06 39.72 39.73
CA ASN A 23 -12.46 39.89 40.14
C ASN A 23 -13.20 40.93 39.27
N ASN A 24 -12.68 41.26 38.08
CA ASN A 24 -13.28 42.20 37.13
C ASN A 24 -13.55 43.61 37.68
N LEU A 25 -12.82 44.04 38.72
CA LEU A 25 -12.91 45.41 39.23
C LEU A 25 -12.23 46.39 38.26
N LYS A 26 -12.86 47.53 38.01
CA LYS A 26 -12.27 48.58 37.16
C LYS A 26 -11.00 49.14 37.80
N CYS A 27 -10.02 49.54 37.00
CA CYS A 27 -8.77 50.14 37.51
C CYS A 27 -8.99 51.33 38.43
N ALA A 28 -10.03 52.14 38.18
CA ALA A 28 -10.39 53.27 39.01
C ALA A 28 -10.85 52.84 40.41
N ASP A 29 -11.63 51.77 40.51
CA ASP A 29 -12.11 51.22 41.78
C ASP A 29 -10.98 50.50 42.53
N ALA A 30 -10.12 49.78 41.81
CA ALA A 30 -8.91 49.21 42.37
C ALA A 30 -7.97 50.29 42.95
N PHE A 31 -7.81 51.40 42.25
CA PHE A 31 -7.04 52.54 42.74
C PHE A 31 -7.68 53.16 43.98
N ARG A 32 -9.00 53.41 43.98
CA ARG A 32 -9.72 53.91 45.16
C ARG A 32 -9.55 52.99 46.37
N MET A 33 -9.68 51.68 46.19
CA MET A 33 -9.51 50.69 47.26
C MET A 33 -8.09 50.70 47.82
N LEU A 34 -7.07 50.83 46.96
CA LEU A 34 -5.68 50.97 47.39
C LEU A 34 -5.44 52.27 48.15
N THR A 35 -6.01 53.38 47.70
CA THR A 35 -5.88 54.68 48.39
C THR A 35 -6.50 54.63 49.79
N VAL A 36 -7.63 53.93 49.96
CA VAL A 36 -8.26 53.72 51.28
C VAL A 36 -7.38 52.85 52.18
N ALA A 37 -6.74 51.80 51.64
CA ALA A 37 -5.96 50.85 52.42
C ALA A 37 -4.54 51.34 52.76
N TYR A 38 -3.91 52.13 51.89
CA TYR A 38 -2.48 52.50 52.01
C TYR A 38 -2.22 54.00 52.13
N GLY A 39 -3.23 54.87 52.01
CA GLY A 39 -3.10 56.31 52.20
C GLY A 39 -2.01 56.94 51.32
N GLU A 40 -1.11 57.73 51.92
CA GLU A 40 0.02 58.37 51.22
C GLU A 40 1.06 57.38 50.67
N ALA A 41 1.08 56.14 51.17
CA ALA A 41 1.99 55.10 50.68
C ALA A 41 1.47 54.39 49.41
N THR A 42 0.33 54.82 48.86
CA THR A 42 -0.29 54.24 47.66
C THR A 42 0.53 54.51 46.40
N LEU A 43 0.68 53.50 45.54
CA LEU A 43 1.26 53.65 44.20
C LEU A 43 0.51 54.73 43.40
N ASN A 44 1.26 55.60 42.72
CA ASN A 44 0.71 56.66 41.88
C ASN A 44 -0.30 56.11 40.86
N LYS A 45 -1.35 56.88 40.57
CA LYS A 45 -2.40 56.52 39.60
C LYS A 45 -1.80 55.98 38.29
N SER A 46 -0.86 56.69 37.67
CA SER A 46 -0.18 56.27 36.43
C SER A 46 0.48 54.89 36.54
N ASN A 47 1.11 54.57 37.67
CA ASN A 47 1.72 53.26 37.91
C ASN A 47 0.68 52.15 37.98
N VAL A 48 -0.46 52.40 38.65
CA VAL A 48 -1.56 51.43 38.72
C VAL A 48 -2.11 51.14 37.32
N TYR A 49 -2.39 52.18 36.52
CA TYR A 49 -2.83 52.01 35.12
C TYR A 49 -1.82 51.23 34.29
N ARG A 50 -0.52 51.53 34.44
CA ARG A 50 0.55 50.80 33.74
C ARG A 50 0.57 49.31 34.10
N TYR A 51 0.47 48.96 35.38
CA TYR A 51 0.43 47.55 35.79
C TYR A 51 -0.81 46.83 35.30
N THR A 52 -1.98 47.49 35.32
CA THR A 52 -3.22 46.90 34.80
C THR A 52 -3.14 46.69 33.29
N TYR A 53 -2.56 47.64 32.55
CA TYR A 53 -2.35 47.51 31.11
C TYR A 53 -1.42 46.34 30.78
N ILE A 54 -0.26 46.25 31.45
CA ILE A 54 0.68 45.13 31.28
C ILE A 54 0.02 43.78 31.60
N HIS A 55 -0.82 43.73 32.63
CA HIS A 55 -1.54 42.51 32.98
C HIS A 55 -2.56 42.11 31.90
N ILE A 56 -3.31 43.07 31.36
CA ILE A 56 -4.26 42.82 30.26
C ILE A 56 -3.54 42.39 29.00
N THR A 57 -2.45 43.06 28.61
CA THR A 57 -1.68 42.67 27.42
C THR A 57 -1.07 41.29 27.56
N TYR A 58 -0.56 40.94 28.74
CA TYR A 58 -0.07 39.59 29.03
C TYR A 58 -1.17 38.54 28.86
N ILE A 59 -2.36 38.77 29.41
CA ILE A 59 -3.51 37.86 29.23
C ILE A 59 -3.88 37.74 27.76
N HIS A 60 -3.93 38.86 27.03
CA HIS A 60 -4.26 38.86 25.61
C HIS A 60 -3.24 38.05 24.80
N ILE A 61 -1.94 38.26 25.02
CA ILE A 61 -0.87 37.50 24.37
C ILE A 61 -0.98 36.01 24.71
N TYR A 62 -1.24 35.67 25.98
CA TYR A 62 -1.41 34.29 26.40
C TYR A 62 -2.59 33.61 25.70
N ILE A 63 -3.76 34.26 25.66
CA ILE A 63 -4.94 33.73 24.97
C ILE A 63 -4.67 33.59 23.47
N TYR A 64 -4.09 34.61 22.84
CA TYR A 64 -3.78 34.61 21.42
C TYR A 64 -2.82 33.48 21.06
N THR A 65 -1.72 33.34 21.80
CA THR A 65 -0.72 32.29 21.58
C THR A 65 -1.31 30.90 21.79
N TYR A 66 -2.12 30.71 22.84
CA TYR A 66 -2.81 29.44 23.08
C TYR A 66 -3.74 29.07 21.93
N ILE A 67 -4.60 30.00 21.50
CA ILE A 67 -5.53 29.78 20.38
C ILE A 67 -4.76 29.48 19.09
N HIS A 68 -3.72 30.26 18.80
CA HIS A 68 -2.91 30.09 17.60
C HIS A 68 -2.24 28.70 17.58
N ILE A 69 -1.61 28.30 18.68
CA ILE A 69 -0.96 26.98 18.80
C ILE A 69 -2.00 25.87 18.64
N TYR A 70 -3.16 25.99 19.29
CA TYR A 70 -4.22 24.99 19.20
C TYR A 70 -4.73 24.83 17.76
N ILE A 71 -5.04 25.94 17.08
CA ILE A 71 -5.51 25.92 15.69
C ILE A 71 -4.42 25.36 14.77
N TYR A 72 -3.19 25.84 14.89
CA TYR A 72 -2.07 25.39 14.06
C TYR A 72 -1.80 23.90 14.22
N THR A 73 -1.72 23.41 15.46
CA THR A 73 -1.48 21.99 15.74
C THR A 73 -2.62 21.12 15.23
N TYR A 74 -3.87 21.53 15.43
CA TYR A 74 -5.04 20.80 14.92
C TYR A 74 -5.02 20.71 13.39
N ILE A 75 -4.83 21.83 12.70
CA ILE A 75 -4.77 21.86 11.23
C ILE A 75 -3.60 21.00 10.72
N HIS A 76 -2.41 21.16 11.31
CA HIS A 76 -1.24 20.40 10.91
C HIS A 76 -1.45 18.89 11.10
N ILE A 77 -1.95 18.46 12.27
CA ILE A 77 -2.24 17.05 12.54
C ILE A 77 -3.29 16.53 11.56
N TYR A 78 -4.36 17.28 11.30
CA TYR A 78 -5.41 16.87 10.36
C TYR A 78 -4.87 16.71 8.93
N ILE A 79 -4.13 17.69 8.43
CA ILE A 79 -3.53 17.63 7.09
C ILE A 79 -2.51 16.49 7.01
N TYR A 80 -1.60 16.39 7.98
CA TYR A 80 -0.57 15.35 8.00
C TYR A 80 -1.18 13.95 8.05
N THR A 81 -2.13 13.72 8.98
CA THR A 81 -2.80 12.42 9.08
C THR A 81 -3.55 12.10 7.80
N TYR A 82 -4.40 13.01 7.29
CA TYR A 82 -5.14 12.77 6.06
C TYR A 82 -4.23 12.48 4.86
N THR A 83 -3.22 13.33 4.63
CA THR A 83 -2.30 13.17 3.50
C THR A 83 -1.48 11.90 3.62
N HIS A 84 -0.91 11.61 4.81
CA HIS A 84 -0.10 10.42 5.01
C HIS A 84 -0.94 9.15 4.97
N THR A 85 -2.13 9.11 5.56
CA THR A 85 -3.01 7.94 5.48
C THR A 85 -3.48 7.73 4.05
N TYR A 86 -3.91 8.78 3.35
CA TYR A 86 -4.38 8.67 1.97
C TYR A 86 -3.25 8.22 1.03
N THR A 87 -2.10 8.87 1.07
CA THR A 87 -0.95 8.50 0.23
C THR A 87 -0.45 7.10 0.55
N TYR A 88 -0.30 6.74 1.83
CA TYR A 88 0.13 5.39 2.23
C TYR A 88 -0.86 4.32 1.78
N THR A 89 -2.16 4.50 2.07
CA THR A 89 -3.19 3.53 1.66
C THR A 89 -3.30 3.43 0.14
N HIS A 90 -3.28 4.54 -0.59
CA HIS A 90 -3.38 4.53 -2.05
C HIS A 90 -2.14 3.91 -2.69
N THR A 91 -0.93 4.31 -2.25
CA THR A 91 0.32 3.72 -2.78
C THR A 91 0.42 2.25 -2.41
N TYR A 92 0.14 1.85 -1.18
CA TYR A 92 0.18 0.46 -0.75
C TYR A 92 -0.85 -0.39 -1.48
N THR A 93 -2.11 0.06 -1.55
CA THR A 93 -3.15 -0.69 -2.25
C THR A 93 -2.85 -0.77 -3.74
N HIS A 94 -2.50 0.34 -4.40
CA HIS A 94 -2.21 0.34 -5.83
C HIS A 94 -0.95 -0.48 -6.15
N THR A 95 0.15 -0.30 -5.41
CA THR A 95 1.37 -1.09 -5.66
C THR A 95 1.11 -2.56 -5.39
N TYR A 96 0.54 -2.93 -4.23
CA TYR A 96 0.31 -4.32 -3.90
C TYR A 96 -0.69 -4.98 -4.86
N THR A 97 -1.85 -4.35 -5.11
CA THR A 97 -2.83 -4.91 -6.06
C THR A 97 -2.27 -4.96 -7.46
N TYR A 98 -1.72 -3.88 -7.99
CA TYR A 98 -1.23 -3.86 -9.36
C TYR A 98 -0.03 -4.80 -9.54
N THR A 99 0.98 -4.74 -8.68
CA THR A 99 2.12 -5.66 -8.81
C THR A 99 1.69 -7.10 -8.57
N TYR A 100 1.06 -7.42 -7.44
CA TYR A 100 0.73 -8.80 -7.14
C TYR A 100 -0.30 -9.36 -8.11
N THR A 101 -1.44 -8.70 -8.32
CA THR A 101 -2.45 -9.25 -9.23
C THR A 101 -1.98 -9.22 -10.67
N TYR A 102 -1.56 -8.06 -11.19
CA TYR A 102 -1.23 -7.97 -12.62
C TYR A 102 0.02 -8.77 -12.93
N THR A 103 1.14 -8.54 -12.24
CA THR A 103 2.38 -9.24 -12.60
C THR A 103 2.29 -10.73 -12.28
N TYR A 104 1.87 -11.14 -11.08
CA TYR A 104 1.83 -12.56 -10.76
C TYR A 104 0.78 -13.29 -11.59
N THR A 105 -0.48 -12.84 -11.60
CA THR A 105 -1.51 -13.60 -12.33
C THR A 105 -1.28 -13.56 -13.83
N TYR A 106 -0.98 -12.40 -14.43
CA TYR A 106 -0.80 -12.33 -15.87
C TYR A 106 0.43 -13.09 -16.32
N THR A 107 1.60 -12.86 -15.70
CA THR A 107 2.83 -13.54 -16.15
C THR A 107 2.79 -15.03 -15.86
N TYR A 108 2.33 -15.44 -14.67
CA TYR A 108 2.24 -16.85 -14.31
C TYR A 108 1.24 -17.59 -15.20
N THR A 109 0.02 -17.06 -15.35
CA THR A 109 -0.99 -17.73 -16.19
C THR A 109 -0.59 -17.73 -17.65
N TYR A 110 -0.08 -16.63 -18.18
CA TYR A 110 0.34 -16.55 -19.58
C TYR A 110 1.49 -17.51 -19.88
N ILE A 111 2.57 -17.49 -19.07
CA ILE A 111 3.72 -18.37 -19.27
C ILE A 111 3.32 -19.83 -19.10
N HIS A 112 2.59 -20.16 -18.03
CA HIS A 112 2.21 -21.54 -17.75
C HIS A 112 1.26 -22.09 -18.82
N THR A 113 0.24 -21.33 -19.23
CA THR A 113 -0.70 -21.78 -20.28
C THR A 113 -0.01 -21.92 -21.63
N HIS A 114 0.83 -20.97 -22.01
CA HIS A 114 1.55 -21.01 -23.28
C HIS A 114 2.50 -22.22 -23.34
N ILE A 115 3.31 -22.43 -22.30
CA ILE A 115 4.22 -23.59 -22.22
C ILE A 115 3.43 -24.90 -22.23
N TYR A 116 2.36 -25.00 -21.43
CA TYR A 116 1.53 -26.20 -21.36
C TYR A 116 0.92 -26.54 -22.73
N ILE A 117 0.30 -25.57 -23.40
CA ILE A 117 -0.33 -25.76 -24.71
C ILE A 117 0.74 -26.18 -25.73
N HIS A 118 1.88 -25.50 -25.75
CA HIS A 118 2.96 -25.79 -26.70
C HIS A 118 3.49 -27.22 -26.52
N ILE A 119 3.81 -27.62 -25.29
CA ILE A 119 4.31 -28.96 -24.99
C ILE A 119 3.25 -30.02 -25.35
N HIS A 120 2.00 -29.79 -24.93
CA HIS A 120 0.93 -30.75 -25.17
C HIS A 120 0.67 -30.96 -26.66
N ILE A 121 0.57 -29.89 -27.44
CA ILE A 121 0.39 -29.96 -28.90
C ILE A 121 1.60 -30.66 -29.55
N HIS A 122 2.82 -30.27 -29.19
CA HIS A 122 4.03 -30.85 -29.75
C HIS A 122 4.10 -32.37 -29.50
N ILE A 123 3.89 -32.80 -28.25
CA ILE A 123 3.90 -34.22 -27.88
C ILE A 123 2.79 -34.96 -28.63
N HIS A 124 1.57 -34.41 -28.65
CA HIS A 124 0.44 -35.05 -29.32
C HIS A 124 0.71 -35.25 -30.82
N ILE A 125 1.16 -34.20 -31.52
CA ILE A 125 1.48 -34.27 -32.95
C ILE A 125 2.62 -35.27 -33.19
N HIS A 126 3.70 -35.20 -32.39
CA HIS A 126 4.83 -36.09 -32.55
C HIS A 126 4.44 -37.56 -32.38
N ILE A 127 3.71 -37.90 -31.31
CA ILE A 127 3.24 -39.25 -31.06
C ILE A 127 2.31 -39.71 -32.19
N HIS A 128 1.34 -38.88 -32.59
CA HIS A 128 0.40 -39.22 -33.64
C HIS A 128 1.10 -39.51 -34.97
N ILE A 129 2.00 -38.62 -35.41
CA ILE A 129 2.77 -38.80 -36.64
C ILE A 129 3.64 -40.06 -36.56
N HIS A 130 4.37 -40.25 -35.45
CA HIS A 130 5.24 -41.40 -35.27
C HIS A 130 4.48 -42.72 -35.35
N ILE A 131 3.37 -42.84 -34.60
CA ILE A 131 2.53 -44.05 -34.60
C ILE A 131 1.94 -44.28 -35.99
N HIS A 132 1.40 -43.24 -36.63
CA HIS A 132 0.80 -43.34 -37.96
C HIS A 132 1.81 -43.84 -39.00
N ILE A 133 2.99 -43.23 -39.06
CA ILE A 133 4.06 -43.63 -39.98
C ILE A 133 4.51 -45.06 -39.70
N HIS A 134 4.74 -45.41 -38.43
CA HIS A 134 5.19 -46.75 -38.05
C HIS A 134 4.18 -47.82 -38.47
N ILE A 135 2.90 -47.63 -38.14
CA ILE A 135 1.83 -48.57 -38.52
C ILE A 135 1.73 -48.67 -40.04
N HIS A 136 1.73 -47.55 -40.76
CA HIS A 136 1.63 -47.54 -42.21
C HIS A 136 2.79 -48.31 -42.88
N ILE A 137 4.03 -48.03 -42.46
CA ILE A 137 5.22 -48.73 -42.99
C ILE A 137 5.15 -50.21 -42.65
N HIS A 138 4.81 -50.58 -41.41
CA HIS A 138 4.72 -51.97 -41.00
C HIS A 138 3.68 -52.76 -41.80
N ILE A 139 2.47 -52.20 -41.96
CA ILE A 139 1.40 -52.82 -42.74
C ILE A 139 1.83 -52.95 -44.21
N HIS A 140 2.40 -51.90 -44.80
CA HIS A 140 2.85 -51.93 -46.20
C HIS A 140 3.91 -53.01 -46.43
N ILE A 141 4.95 -53.07 -45.58
CA ILE A 141 6.00 -54.10 -45.67
C ILE A 141 5.40 -55.50 -45.48
N HIS A 142 4.54 -55.69 -44.48
CA HIS A 142 3.90 -56.98 -44.22
C HIS A 142 3.06 -57.46 -45.42
N ILE A 143 2.21 -56.60 -45.97
CA ILE A 143 1.40 -56.91 -47.15
C ILE A 143 2.29 -57.22 -48.35
N HIS A 144 3.33 -56.41 -48.59
CA HIS A 144 4.26 -56.62 -49.70
C HIS A 144 4.97 -57.98 -49.59
N ILE A 145 5.54 -58.29 -48.43
CA ILE A 145 6.22 -59.57 -48.19
C ILE A 145 5.23 -60.73 -48.33
N HIS A 146 4.07 -60.66 -47.67
CA HIS A 146 3.06 -61.72 -47.73
C HIS A 146 2.58 -61.96 -49.16
N THR A 147 2.27 -60.89 -49.90
CA THR A 147 1.80 -61.00 -51.28
C THR A 147 2.89 -61.58 -52.17
N HIS A 148 4.12 -61.07 -52.10
CA HIS A 148 5.24 -61.55 -52.90
C HIS A 148 5.60 -63.00 -52.59
N THR A 149 5.66 -63.37 -51.31
CA THR A 149 5.94 -64.75 -50.90
C THR A 149 4.83 -65.69 -51.34
N HIS A 150 3.56 -65.36 -51.07
CA HIS A 150 2.41 -66.18 -51.47
C HIS A 150 2.31 -66.33 -52.98
N THR A 151 2.44 -65.25 -53.75
CA THR A 151 2.41 -65.34 -55.22
C THR A 151 3.59 -66.15 -55.72
N HIS A 152 4.81 -65.92 -55.25
CA HIS A 152 5.98 -66.69 -55.66
C HIS A 152 5.83 -68.18 -55.32
N THR A 153 5.45 -68.53 -54.09
CA THR A 153 5.26 -69.93 -53.68
C THR A 153 4.12 -70.58 -54.45
N HIS A 154 2.96 -69.92 -54.57
CA HIS A 154 1.83 -70.47 -55.32
C HIS A 154 2.20 -70.71 -56.79
N THR A 155 2.83 -69.73 -57.44
CA THR A 155 3.24 -69.85 -58.84
C THR A 155 4.29 -70.96 -59.01
N HIS A 156 5.32 -71.01 -58.15
CA HIS A 156 6.34 -72.06 -58.20
C HIS A 156 5.73 -73.45 -57.98
N THR A 157 4.89 -73.61 -56.96
CA THR A 157 4.27 -74.91 -56.64
C THR A 157 3.31 -75.34 -57.73
N HIS A 158 2.45 -74.45 -58.23
CA HIS A 158 1.54 -74.74 -59.34
C HIS A 158 2.31 -75.15 -60.60
N THR A 159 3.36 -74.40 -60.96
CA THR A 159 4.16 -74.69 -62.16
C THR A 159 4.87 -76.03 -62.03
N HIS A 160 5.52 -76.29 -60.88
CA HIS A 160 6.23 -77.55 -60.60
C HIS A 160 5.28 -78.76 -60.56
N THR A 161 4.11 -78.61 -59.92
CA THR A 161 3.13 -79.69 -59.85
C THR A 161 2.57 -79.95 -61.24
N HIS A 162 2.15 -78.92 -61.98
CA HIS A 162 1.65 -79.06 -63.35
C HIS A 162 2.67 -79.74 -64.28
N THR A 163 3.95 -79.35 -64.25
CA THR A 163 4.99 -80.02 -65.06
C THR A 163 5.21 -81.46 -64.62
N HIS A 164 5.24 -81.76 -63.32
CA HIS A 164 5.42 -83.11 -62.80
C HIS A 164 4.23 -84.04 -63.10
N THR A 165 2.98 -83.58 -62.93
CA THR A 165 1.79 -84.37 -63.26
C THR A 165 1.71 -84.60 -64.76
N HIS A 166 1.97 -83.58 -65.59
CA HIS A 166 1.97 -83.72 -67.05
C HIS A 166 3.05 -84.70 -67.54
N THR A 167 4.21 -84.76 -66.90
CA THR A 167 5.25 -85.74 -67.25
C THR A 167 4.87 -87.15 -66.80
N HIS A 168 4.21 -87.33 -65.65
CA HIS A 168 3.81 -88.65 -65.15
C HIS A 168 2.52 -89.20 -65.80
N THR A 169 1.67 -88.36 -66.38
CA THR A 169 0.51 -88.79 -67.19
C THR A 169 0.87 -89.13 -68.65
N HIS A 170 2.09 -88.80 -69.09
CA HIS A 170 2.59 -89.05 -70.46
C HIS A 170 3.67 -90.15 -70.54
N THR A 171 3.65 -91.11 -69.61
CA THR A 171 4.41 -92.37 -69.65
C THR A 171 3.46 -93.55 -69.63
#